data_AF-A0A7Z0E894-F1
#
_entry.id   AF-A0A7Z0E894-F1
#
_cell.length_a   1.000
_cell.length_b   1.000
_cell.length_c   1.000
_cell.angle_alpha   90.00
_cell.angle_beta   90.00
_cell.angle_gamma   90.00
#
_symmetry.space_group_name_H-M   'P 1'
#
loop_
_entity.id
_entity.type
_entity.pdbx_description
1 polymer ?
#
loop_
_entity_poly.entity_id
_entity_poly.type
_entity_poly.pdbx_seq_one_letter_code
_entity_poly.pdbx_strand_id
1 'polypeptide(L)'
;MYDHANRARTQYNREAILSASPARLLTMLYDRLLLDLNRALNAQEQQRWQDASQELVHAQSIIAELTSSLNTEVWSGARDLQALYSFSTGLLITANTRRDPEKTRQAIELLEPLRVTWHEAAQITGAAQSTGAPQFSGPAQFTGASQINSPAQQLRSAPGTGAGARPLGVLGVG
;
A
#
# COMPACT_ATOMS: atom_id res chain seq x y z
N MET A 1 -7.22 3.97 25.50
CA MET A 1 -6.61 4.76 24.40
C MET A 1 -5.84 3.89 23.37
N TYR A 2 -6.05 2.56 23.31
CA TYR A 2 -5.24 1.62 22.49
C TYR A 2 -5.99 0.98 21.30
N ASP A 3 -7.17 1.50 20.93
CA ASP A 3 -8.07 0.86 19.96
C ASP A 3 -8.02 1.53 18.57
N HIS A 4 -7.57 2.78 18.49
CA HIS A 4 -7.55 3.54 17.23
C HIS A 4 -6.45 3.06 16.25
N ALA A 5 -5.28 2.69 16.77
CA ALA A 5 -4.15 2.22 15.97
C ALA A 5 -4.44 0.85 15.31
N ASN A 6 -5.12 -0.04 16.02
CA ASN A 6 -5.51 -1.34 15.48
C ASN A 6 -6.60 -1.19 14.41
N ARG A 7 -7.64 -0.38 14.65
CA ARG A 7 -8.69 -0.16 13.65
C ARG A 7 -8.15 0.49 12.37
N ALA A 8 -7.26 1.48 12.50
CA ALA A 8 -6.61 2.10 11.34
C ALA A 8 -5.79 1.06 10.54
N ARG A 9 -4.96 0.25 11.23
CA ARG A 9 -4.16 -0.81 10.58
C ARG A 9 -5.03 -1.87 9.89
N THR A 10 -6.16 -2.25 10.49
CA THR A 10 -7.11 -3.18 9.90
C THR A 10 -7.82 -2.59 8.68
N GLN A 11 -8.18 -1.31 8.69
CA GLN A 11 -8.79 -0.63 7.54
C GLN A 11 -7.80 -0.49 6.38
N TYR A 12 -6.57 -0.04 6.63
CA TYR A 12 -5.51 0.05 5.61
C TYR A 12 -5.21 -1.30 4.97
N ASN A 13 -5.12 -2.38 5.75
CA ASN A 13 -4.94 -3.73 5.20
C ASN A 13 -6.12 -4.15 4.30
N ARG A 14 -7.35 -3.78 4.68
CA ARG A 14 -8.55 -4.13 3.91
C ARG A 14 -8.61 -3.37 2.59
N GLU A 15 -8.36 -2.07 2.61
CA GLU A 15 -8.32 -1.24 1.40
C GLU A 15 -7.20 -1.67 0.46
N ALA A 16 -6.01 -1.99 1.01
CA ALA A 16 -4.90 -2.53 0.24
C ALA A 16 -5.24 -3.87 -0.43
N ILE A 17 -6.03 -4.74 0.19
CA ILE A 17 -6.49 -6.00 -0.41
C ILE A 17 -7.48 -5.73 -1.55
N LEU A 18 -8.43 -4.80 -1.37
CA LEU A 18 -9.51 -4.55 -2.35
C LEU A 18 -9.03 -3.91 -3.65
N SER A 19 -7.92 -3.16 -3.63
CA SER A 19 -7.32 -2.54 -4.81
C SER A 19 -5.99 -3.17 -5.23
N ALA A 20 -5.56 -4.26 -4.59
CA ALA A 20 -4.30 -4.91 -4.91
C ALA A 20 -4.37 -5.60 -6.28
N SER A 21 -3.29 -5.45 -7.06
CA SER A 21 -3.10 -6.28 -8.24
C SER A 21 -2.92 -7.75 -7.83
N PRO A 22 -3.19 -8.73 -8.73
CA PRO A 22 -2.96 -10.14 -8.44
C PRO A 22 -1.53 -10.45 -7.98
N ALA A 23 -0.52 -9.78 -8.57
CA ALA A 23 0.87 -9.89 -8.15
C ALA A 23 1.10 -9.38 -6.71
N ARG A 24 0.41 -8.29 -6.32
CA ARG A 24 0.47 -7.76 -4.95
C ARG A 24 -0.16 -8.74 -3.96
N LEU A 25 -1.31 -9.32 -4.28
CA LEU A 25 -1.96 -10.34 -3.43
C LEU A 25 -1.06 -11.57 -3.25
N LEU A 26 -0.41 -12.04 -4.32
CA LEU A 26 0.55 -13.15 -4.26
C LEU A 26 1.70 -12.85 -3.28
N THR A 27 2.32 -11.67 -3.40
CA THR A 27 3.41 -11.28 -2.49
C THR A 27 2.96 -11.17 -1.03
N MET A 28 1.73 -10.69 -0.79
CA MET A 28 1.16 -10.61 0.57
C MET A 28 0.87 -12.00 1.16
N LEU A 29 0.44 -12.96 0.34
CA LEU A 29 0.26 -14.36 0.79
C LEU A 29 1.59 -14.98 1.19
N TYR A 30 2.65 -14.80 0.39
CA TYR A 30 3.98 -15.28 0.74
C TYR A 30 4.56 -14.58 1.99
N ASP A 31 4.37 -13.27 2.13
CA ASP A 31 4.77 -12.54 3.33
C ASP A 31 4.06 -13.09 4.57
N ARG A 32 2.75 -13.35 4.46
CA ARG A 32 1.97 -13.92 5.56
C ARG A 32 2.41 -15.35 5.88
N LEU A 33 2.64 -16.18 4.86
CA LEU A 33 3.12 -17.55 5.00
C LEU A 33 4.42 -17.59 5.80
N LEU A 34 5.44 -16.82 5.39
CA LEU A 34 6.73 -16.81 6.08
C LEU A 34 6.63 -16.21 7.49
N LEU A 35 5.75 -15.22 7.71
CA LEU A 35 5.48 -14.69 9.04
C LEU A 35 4.92 -15.79 9.97
N ASP A 36 3.93 -16.56 9.51
CA ASP A 36 3.31 -17.62 10.31
C ASP A 36 4.29 -18.75 10.60
N LEU A 37 5.13 -19.13 9.63
CA LEU A 37 6.17 -20.15 9.85
C LEU A 37 7.20 -19.71 10.89
N ASN A 38 7.65 -18.46 10.86
CA ASN A 38 8.59 -17.92 11.86
C ASN A 38 7.95 -17.85 13.26
N ARG A 39 6.67 -17.48 13.36
CA ARG A 39 5.93 -17.49 14.63
C ARG A 39 5.72 -18.91 15.16
N ALA A 40 5.37 -19.84 14.29
CA ALA A 40 5.27 -21.25 14.62
C ALA A 40 6.60 -21.78 15.18
N LEU A 41 7.71 -21.53 14.48
CA LEU A 41 9.04 -21.96 14.92
C LEU A 41 9.39 -21.40 16.30
N ASN A 42 9.19 -20.09 16.51
CA ASN A 42 9.44 -19.45 17.80
C ASN A 42 8.57 -20.04 18.93
N ALA A 43 7.30 -20.35 18.64
CA ALA A 43 6.40 -21.00 19.59
C ALA A 43 6.83 -22.45 19.89
N GLN A 44 7.27 -23.21 18.88
CA GLN A 44 7.81 -24.57 19.06
C GLN A 44 9.08 -24.57 19.93
N GLU A 45 10.01 -23.64 19.71
CA GLU A 45 11.23 -23.48 20.51
C GLU A 45 10.92 -23.15 21.99
N GLN A 46 9.83 -22.43 22.23
CA GLN A 46 9.33 -22.11 23.57
C GLN A 46 8.34 -23.15 24.11
N GLN A 47 8.14 -24.27 23.40
CA GLN A 47 7.21 -25.34 23.74
C GLN A 47 5.74 -24.88 23.91
N ARG A 48 5.36 -23.77 23.27
CA ARG A 48 3.98 -23.26 23.18
C ARG A 48 3.24 -23.95 22.03
N TRP A 49 2.93 -25.23 22.22
CA TRP A 49 2.44 -26.11 21.15
C TRP A 49 1.07 -25.72 20.57
N GLN A 50 0.19 -25.11 21.37
CA GLN A 50 -1.11 -24.63 20.89
C GLN A 50 -0.94 -23.46 19.92
N ASP A 51 -0.13 -22.47 20.31
CA ASP A 51 0.21 -21.32 19.47
C ASP A 51 0.90 -21.77 18.18
N ALA A 52 1.87 -22.69 18.28
CA ALA A 52 2.55 -23.26 17.13
C ALA A 52 1.57 -23.96 16.17
N SER A 53 0.64 -24.75 16.70
CA SER A 53 -0.37 -25.44 15.89
C SER A 53 -1.26 -24.45 15.15
N GLN A 54 -1.69 -23.37 15.82
CA GLN A 54 -2.52 -22.34 15.19
C GLN A 54 -1.82 -21.69 14.00
N GLU A 55 -0.55 -21.31 14.15
CA GLU A 55 0.22 -20.68 13.07
C GLU A 55 0.52 -21.68 11.94
N LEU A 56 0.86 -22.95 12.26
CA LEU A 56 1.11 -23.99 11.25
C LEU A 56 -0.14 -24.35 10.45
N VAL A 57 -1.32 -24.39 11.07
CA VAL A 57 -2.60 -24.66 10.38
C VAL A 57 -2.97 -23.48 9.47
N HIS A 58 -2.72 -22.25 9.90
CA HIS A 58 -2.94 -21.08 9.06
C HIS A 58 -1.98 -21.06 7.86
N ALA A 59 -0.69 -21.35 8.07
CA ALA A 59 0.29 -21.51 6.99
C ALA A 59 -0.13 -22.58 5.97
N GLN A 60 -0.64 -23.73 6.41
CA GLN A 60 -1.18 -24.77 5.52
C GLN A 60 -2.37 -24.27 4.69
N SER A 61 -3.25 -23.45 5.29
CA SER A 61 -4.39 -22.86 4.58
C SER A 61 -3.95 -21.90 3.46
N ILE A 62 -2.87 -21.14 3.69
CA ILE A 62 -2.28 -20.27 2.67
C ILE A 62 -1.67 -21.10 1.53
N ILE A 63 -0.94 -22.17 1.85
CA ILE A 63 -0.38 -23.07 0.82
C ILE A 63 -1.49 -23.72 0.00
N ALA A 64 -2.60 -24.10 0.63
CA ALA A 64 -3.76 -24.63 -0.08
C ALA A 64 -4.34 -23.62 -1.08
N GLU A 65 -4.49 -22.35 -0.68
CA GLU A 65 -4.97 -21.28 -1.57
C GLU A 65 -4.00 -21.02 -2.74
N LEU A 66 -2.69 -20.97 -2.45
CA LEU A 66 -1.66 -20.85 -3.49
C LEU A 66 -1.74 -22.02 -4.48
N THR A 67 -1.94 -23.23 -3.98
CA THR A 67 -2.06 -24.45 -4.79
C THR A 67 -3.33 -24.44 -5.65
N SER A 68 -4.48 -24.00 -5.11
CA SER A 68 -5.72 -23.92 -5.89
C SER A 68 -5.70 -22.82 -6.95
N SER A 69 -4.94 -21.76 -6.73
CA SER A 69 -4.77 -20.68 -7.70
C SER A 69 -3.80 -21.01 -8.84
N LEU A 70 -3.02 -22.10 -8.71
CA LEU A 70 -1.98 -22.47 -9.65
C LEU A 70 -2.55 -23.23 -10.85
N ASN A 71 -2.38 -22.67 -12.05
CA ASN A 71 -2.69 -23.38 -13.30
C ASN A 71 -1.44 -24.12 -13.81
N THR A 72 -1.48 -25.45 -13.74
CA THR A 72 -0.34 -26.32 -14.09
C THR A 72 -0.16 -26.55 -15.59
N GLU A 73 -1.08 -26.06 -16.43
CA GLU A 73 -1.04 -26.22 -17.88
C GLU A 73 -0.35 -25.05 -18.58
N VAL A 74 -0.12 -23.93 -17.87
CA VAL A 74 0.37 -22.68 -18.46
C VAL A 74 1.88 -22.71 -18.72
N TRP A 75 2.66 -23.37 -17.87
CA TRP A 75 4.11 -23.43 -18.00
C TRP A 75 4.69 -24.65 -17.27
N SER A 76 5.84 -25.15 -17.75
CA SER A 76 6.44 -26.40 -17.27
C SER A 76 6.77 -26.39 -15.78
N GLY A 77 7.30 -25.30 -15.25
CA GLY A 77 7.66 -25.21 -13.83
C GLY A 77 6.46 -25.01 -12.89
N ALA A 78 5.23 -24.90 -13.40
CA ALA A 78 4.04 -24.92 -12.56
C ALA A 78 3.90 -26.28 -11.84
N ARG A 79 4.28 -27.39 -12.48
CA ARG A 79 4.26 -28.70 -11.82
C ARG A 79 5.31 -28.81 -10.73
N ASP A 80 6.50 -28.25 -10.95
CA ASP A 80 7.55 -28.22 -9.94
C ASP A 80 7.11 -27.40 -8.72
N LEU A 81 6.48 -26.25 -8.95
CA LEU A 81 5.91 -25.43 -7.89
C LEU A 81 4.80 -26.14 -7.11
N GLN A 82 3.92 -26.88 -7.80
CA GLN A 82 2.89 -27.71 -7.16
C GLN A 82 3.51 -28.81 -6.28
N ALA A 83 4.61 -29.43 -6.74
CA ALA A 83 5.34 -30.42 -5.96
C ALA A 83 5.97 -29.81 -4.71
N LEU A 84 6.55 -28.60 -4.82
CA LEU A 84 7.07 -27.87 -3.67
C LEU A 84 5.98 -27.56 -2.63
N TYR A 85 4.80 -27.10 -3.05
CA TYR A 85 3.68 -26.85 -2.14
C TYR A 85 3.18 -28.12 -1.45
N SER A 86 3.11 -29.22 -2.19
CA SER A 86 2.71 -30.52 -1.64
C SER A 86 3.72 -31.01 -0.59
N PHE A 87 5.01 -30.87 -0.88
CA PHE A 87 6.08 -31.24 0.04
C PHE A 87 6.11 -30.35 1.29
N SER A 88 6.00 -29.02 1.13
CA SER A 88 5.89 -28.07 2.25
C SER A 88 4.71 -28.41 3.14
N THR A 89 3.54 -28.72 2.59
CA THR A 89 2.37 -29.13 3.38
C THR A 89 2.67 -30.36 4.23
N GLY A 90 3.33 -31.38 3.66
CA GLY A 90 3.78 -32.56 4.40
C GLY A 90 4.76 -32.24 5.53
N LEU A 91 5.68 -31.30 5.32
CA LEU A 91 6.58 -30.80 6.37
C LEU A 91 5.79 -30.16 7.51
N LEU A 92 4.84 -29.27 7.22
CA LEU A 92 4.06 -28.56 8.25
C LEU A 92 3.16 -29.50 9.06
N ILE A 93 2.54 -30.49 8.41
CA ILE A 93 1.77 -31.53 9.10
C ILE A 93 2.69 -32.33 10.04
N THR A 94 3.87 -32.72 9.56
CA THR A 94 4.85 -33.46 10.38
C THR A 94 5.34 -32.61 11.55
N ALA A 95 5.66 -31.33 11.30
CA ALA A 95 6.09 -30.37 12.31
C ALA A 95 5.06 -30.25 13.44
N ASN A 96 3.77 -30.17 13.08
CA ASN A 96 2.69 -30.01 14.05
C ASN A 96 2.41 -31.31 14.82
N THR A 97 2.21 -32.41 14.10
CA THR A 97 1.82 -33.70 14.71
C THR A 97 2.93 -34.34 15.53
N ARG A 98 4.19 -34.18 15.12
CA ARG A 98 5.36 -34.72 15.81
C ARG A 98 6.08 -33.72 16.70
N ARG A 99 5.62 -32.47 16.76
CA ARG A 99 6.27 -31.37 17.48
C ARG A 99 7.75 -31.22 17.08
N ASP A 100 7.99 -31.27 15.78
CA ASP A 100 9.32 -31.27 15.18
C ASP A 100 9.62 -29.89 14.54
N PRO A 101 10.28 -28.97 15.26
CA PRO A 101 10.62 -27.64 14.73
C PRO A 101 11.59 -27.67 13.56
N GLU A 102 12.36 -28.74 13.39
CA GLU A 102 13.27 -28.88 12.25
C GLU A 102 12.48 -28.97 10.93
N LYS A 103 11.28 -29.55 10.96
CA LYS A 103 10.38 -29.56 9.79
C LYS A 103 9.84 -28.19 9.44
N THR A 104 9.59 -27.34 10.42
CA THR A 104 9.23 -25.93 10.18
C THR A 104 10.40 -25.17 9.56
N ARG A 105 11.63 -25.39 10.05
CA ARG A 105 12.85 -24.78 9.50
C ARG A 105 13.07 -25.18 8.04
N GLN A 106 12.95 -26.47 7.71
CA GLN A 106 13.03 -26.96 6.33
C GLN A 106 11.98 -26.32 5.41
N ALA A 107 10.76 -26.11 5.91
CA ALA A 107 9.72 -25.42 5.13
C ALA A 107 10.07 -23.95 4.87
N ILE A 108 10.63 -23.24 5.86
CA ILE A 108 11.10 -21.86 5.70
C ILE A 108 12.22 -21.79 4.65
N GLU A 109 13.23 -22.65 4.75
CA GLU A 109 14.35 -22.69 3.82
C GLU A 109 13.91 -22.95 2.37
N LEU A 110 12.87 -23.77 2.19
CA LEU A 110 12.31 -24.05 0.87
C LEU A 110 11.50 -22.90 0.30
N LEU A 111 10.75 -22.18 1.13
CA LEU A 111 9.75 -21.21 0.71
C LEU A 111 10.28 -19.77 0.64
N GLU A 112 11.32 -19.42 1.41
CA GLU A 112 11.91 -18.07 1.40
C GLU A 112 12.45 -17.67 0.01
N PRO A 113 13.17 -18.52 -0.74
CA PRO A 113 13.64 -18.15 -2.08
C PRO A 113 12.47 -17.86 -3.05
N LEU A 114 11.36 -18.60 -2.93
CA LEU A 114 10.16 -18.34 -3.74
C LEU A 114 9.55 -16.99 -3.39
N ARG A 115 9.45 -16.65 -2.10
CA ARG A 115 8.98 -15.34 -1.64
C ARG A 115 9.80 -14.21 -2.27
N VAL A 116 11.13 -14.30 -2.20
CA VAL A 116 12.04 -13.31 -2.80
C VAL A 116 11.78 -13.18 -4.31
N THR A 117 11.74 -14.32 -5.02
CA THR A 117 11.52 -14.36 -6.47
C THR A 117 10.20 -13.71 -6.88
N TRP A 118 9.10 -13.96 -6.15
CA TRP A 118 7.81 -13.36 -6.46
C TRP A 118 7.76 -11.86 -6.19
N HIS A 119 8.46 -11.38 -5.15
CA HIS A 119 8.61 -9.95 -4.90
C HIS A 119 9.38 -9.25 -6.02
N GLU A 120 10.46 -9.85 -6.50
CA GLU A 120 11.23 -9.33 -7.64
C GLU A 120 10.38 -9.29 -8.92
N ALA A 121 9.67 -10.37 -9.25
CA ALA A 121 8.78 -10.44 -10.40
C ALA A 121 7.62 -9.40 -10.34
N ALA A 122 7.06 -9.19 -9.14
CA ALA A 122 6.02 -8.19 -8.92
C ALA A 122 6.53 -6.75 -9.14
N GLN A 123 7.78 -6.47 -8.77
CA GLN A 123 8.40 -5.15 -9.01
C GLN A 123 8.60 -4.87 -10.51
N ILE A 124 9.06 -5.86 -11.27
CA ILE A 124 9.21 -5.76 -12.74
C ILE A 124 7.85 -5.47 -13.39
N THR A 125 6.81 -6.20 -12.96
CA THR A 125 5.46 -6.05 -13.51
C THR A 125 4.79 -4.73 -13.10
N GLY A 126 5.01 -4.25 -11.88
CA GLY A 126 4.48 -2.98 -11.38
C GLY A 126 5.14 -1.74 -12.00
N ALA A 127 6.44 -1.82 -12.29
CA ALA A 127 7.18 -0.77 -13.01
C ALA A 127 6.69 -0.60 -14.46
N ALA A 128 6.28 -1.69 -15.12
CA ALA A 128 5.73 -1.64 -16.47
C ALA A 128 4.32 -0.99 -16.54
N GLN A 129 3.54 -1.04 -15.46
CA GLN A 129 2.18 -0.48 -15.40
C GLN A 129 2.15 1.02 -15.08
N SER A 130 3.26 1.60 -14.61
CA SER A 130 3.36 3.03 -14.28
C SER A 130 3.80 3.91 -15.47
N THR A 131 4.17 3.33 -16.61
CA THR A 131 4.57 4.05 -17.83
C THR A 131 3.38 4.52 -18.68
N GLY A 132 2.13 4.26 -18.25
CA GLY A 132 0.90 4.67 -18.93
C GLY A 132 0.11 5.73 -18.17
N ALA A 133 0.73 6.86 -17.80
CA ALA A 133 -0.04 8.01 -17.34
C ALA A 133 -0.65 8.76 -18.54
N PRO A 134 -1.97 9.03 -18.58
CA PRO A 134 -2.56 9.89 -19.58
C PRO A 134 -1.92 11.27 -19.48
N GLN A 135 -1.40 11.77 -20.61
CA GLN A 135 -0.99 13.16 -20.75
C GLN A 135 -2.25 14.02 -20.62
N PHE A 136 -2.57 14.43 -19.39
CA PHE A 136 -3.50 15.52 -19.15
C PHE A 136 -2.83 16.81 -19.62
N SER A 137 -2.91 17.06 -20.93
CA SER A 137 -2.67 18.36 -21.53
C SER A 137 -3.80 19.28 -21.09
N GLY A 138 -3.53 20.16 -20.12
CA GLY A 138 -4.41 21.27 -19.79
C GLY A 138 -3.68 22.39 -19.04
N PRO A 139 -4.20 23.63 -19.03
CA PRO A 139 -5.50 24.04 -19.58
C PRO A 139 -5.38 25.01 -20.77
N ALA A 140 -6.45 25.04 -21.56
CA ALA A 140 -6.75 26.08 -22.53
C ALA A 140 -6.58 27.48 -21.90
N GLN A 141 -5.87 28.36 -22.60
CA GLN A 141 -5.68 29.75 -22.24
C GLN A 141 -7.03 30.48 -22.31
N PHE A 142 -7.64 30.71 -21.15
CA PHE A 142 -8.68 31.71 -20.99
C PHE A 142 -8.03 33.09 -21.05
N THR A 143 -8.07 33.73 -22.22
CA THR A 143 -7.65 35.12 -22.41
C THR A 143 -8.68 36.03 -21.74
N GLY A 144 -8.38 36.46 -20.51
CA GLY A 144 -9.24 37.39 -19.76
C GLY A 144 -8.49 38.12 -18.65
N ALA A 145 -8.14 39.38 -18.94
CA ALA A 145 -7.82 40.49 -18.03
C ALA A 145 -6.57 40.41 -17.13
N SER A 146 -5.57 41.25 -17.44
CA SER A 146 -5.21 42.45 -16.64
C SER A 146 -3.76 42.83 -16.90
N GLN A 147 -3.58 43.93 -17.62
CA GLN A 147 -2.29 44.50 -17.92
C GLN A 147 -1.71 45.17 -16.66
N ILE A 148 -0.57 44.66 -16.26
CA ILE A 148 0.28 45.14 -15.17
C ILE A 148 0.84 46.51 -15.58
N ASN A 149 0.68 47.54 -14.74
CA ASN A 149 1.47 48.77 -14.86
C ASN A 149 1.89 49.28 -13.47
N SER A 150 3.19 49.54 -13.35
CA SER A 150 3.91 50.25 -12.28
C SER A 150 5.11 50.94 -12.95
N PRO A 151 5.80 51.92 -12.35
CA PRO A 151 5.39 53.06 -11.52
C PRO A 151 5.93 54.42 -12.05
N ALA A 152 5.53 55.53 -11.44
CA ALA A 152 6.17 56.86 -11.36
C ALA A 152 6.90 57.47 -12.60
N GLN A 153 6.32 58.51 -13.21
CA GLN A 153 6.96 59.82 -13.44
C GLN A 153 6.01 60.85 -14.09
N GLN A 154 6.02 62.07 -13.52
CA GLN A 154 5.80 63.39 -14.12
C GLN A 154 4.46 63.71 -14.80
N LEU A 155 3.76 64.72 -14.27
CA LEU A 155 3.85 66.08 -14.85
C LEU A 155 3.32 67.15 -13.89
N ARG A 156 4.16 68.17 -13.74
CA ARG A 156 4.03 69.43 -13.01
C ARG A 156 3.25 70.43 -13.85
N SER A 157 2.34 71.20 -13.25
CA SER A 157 2.04 72.63 -13.55
C SER A 157 0.97 73.17 -12.58
N ALA A 158 1.26 74.34 -11.99
CA ALA A 158 0.48 75.10 -10.99
C ALA A 158 -0.57 76.06 -11.66
N PRO A 159 -1.14 77.10 -11.00
CA PRO A 159 -1.44 77.38 -9.58
C PRO A 159 -2.94 77.70 -9.34
N GLY A 160 -3.32 77.93 -8.08
CA GLY A 160 -4.70 78.19 -7.66
C GLY A 160 -5.19 79.63 -7.81
N THR A 161 -6.49 79.81 -7.56
CA THR A 161 -7.28 80.99 -7.16
C THR A 161 -8.71 80.43 -7.00
N GLY A 162 -9.54 80.67 -6.00
CA GLY A 162 -9.60 81.53 -4.84
C GLY A 162 -11.08 81.57 -4.42
N ALA A 163 -11.36 81.93 -3.16
CA ALA A 163 -12.68 82.28 -2.61
C ALA A 163 -13.77 81.17 -2.64
N GLY A 164 -14.60 80.97 -1.62
CA GLY A 164 -14.88 81.73 -0.42
C GLY A 164 -16.15 81.16 0.23
N ALA A 165 -16.49 81.71 1.39
CA ALA A 165 -17.77 81.59 2.10
C ALA A 165 -18.04 80.29 2.91
N ARG A 166 -17.95 80.47 4.23
CA ARG A 166 -18.54 79.70 5.33
C ARG A 166 -20.05 80.08 5.50
N PRO A 167 -20.74 79.74 6.60
CA PRO A 167 -21.33 78.44 6.98
C PRO A 167 -22.81 78.62 7.43
N LEU A 168 -23.30 77.77 8.35
CA LEU A 168 -24.56 77.78 9.13
C LEU A 168 -25.67 76.91 8.52
N GLY A 169 -26.42 76.10 9.25
CA GLY A 169 -26.55 75.91 10.70
C GLY A 169 -27.62 74.84 10.97
N VAL A 170 -27.58 74.32 12.19
CA VAL A 170 -28.54 73.41 12.83
C VAL A 170 -30.00 73.85 12.71
N LEU A 171 -30.93 72.90 12.58
CA LEU A 171 -32.22 72.90 13.28
C LEU A 171 -32.89 71.52 13.17
N GLY A 172 -33.21 70.91 14.31
CA GLY A 172 -34.05 69.72 14.41
C GLY A 172 -35.48 70.07 14.82
N VAL A 173 -36.38 69.09 14.68
CA VAL A 173 -37.68 68.84 15.36
C VAL A 173 -38.33 67.67 14.59
N GLY A 174 -39.04 66.71 15.16
CA GLY A 174 -39.49 66.44 16.51
C GLY A 174 -39.95 64.99 16.60
#